data_AF-A0A7X8M8R6-F1
#
_entry.id   AF-A0A7X8M8R6-F1
#
_cell.length_a   1.000
_cell.length_b   1.000
_cell.length_c   1.000
_cell.angle_alpha   90.00
_cell.angle_beta   90.00
_cell.angle_gamma   90.00
#
_symmetry.space_group_name_H-M   'P 1'
#
loop_
_entity.id
_entity.type
_entity.pdbx_description
1 polymer ?
#
loop_
_entity_poly.entity_id
_entity_poly.type
_entity_poly.pdbx_seq_one_letter_code
_entity_poly.pdbx_strand_id
1 'polypeptide(L)'
;MKISKGIATMWTLMIAAMVSYSQNVTTVTIDNLEWMAVNLDVSVFRNGDAIPQAVTSAEWQEAGQNGEPAWCYYENDATNGKSYGKLYNWFAVHDPRSLAPEGWHVASFAEWKSLLAHYGSDDHAGGPLKEKGTKHWKSPNTGAADRDGFRALPGGYRDGKGLFTRLGYYATFWTSTACGRHNAWGRHMSRGDAKVYHDCIGKEMGFSVRCVRDRAGQGAAESEGAP
;
A
#
# COMPACT_ATOMS: atom_id res chain seq x y z
N MET A 1 18.02 -39.25 -12.15
CA MET A 1 17.79 -37.80 -12.24
C MET A 1 17.21 -37.32 -10.91
N LYS A 2 18.05 -36.87 -9.97
CA LYS A 2 17.62 -36.41 -8.63
C LYS A 2 17.27 -34.93 -8.72
N ILE A 3 16.02 -34.61 -9.03
CA ILE A 3 15.52 -33.23 -8.96
C ILE A 3 15.12 -32.98 -7.49
N SER A 4 16.03 -32.30 -6.79
CA SER A 4 15.81 -31.35 -5.69
C SER A 4 14.58 -31.53 -4.78
N LYS A 5 14.79 -32.20 -3.63
CA LYS A 5 13.89 -32.06 -2.45
C LYS A 5 13.92 -30.66 -1.84
N GLY A 6 14.96 -29.87 -2.13
CA GLY A 6 15.15 -28.51 -1.61
C GLY A 6 14.15 -27.50 -2.18
N ILE A 7 13.86 -27.59 -3.49
CA ILE A 7 12.93 -26.66 -4.16
C ILE A 7 11.50 -26.89 -3.65
N ALA A 8 11.02 -28.14 -3.61
CA ALA A 8 9.66 -28.44 -3.13
C ALA A 8 9.41 -27.95 -1.69
N THR A 9 10.41 -28.05 -0.80
CA THR A 9 10.28 -27.64 0.60
C THR A 9 10.23 -26.11 0.75
N MET A 10 11.03 -25.39 -0.05
CA MET A 10 11.07 -23.92 -0.03
C MET A 10 9.76 -23.31 -0.56
N TRP A 11 9.18 -23.91 -1.60
CA TRP A 11 7.89 -23.50 -2.16
C TRP A 11 6.75 -23.71 -1.16
N THR A 12 6.70 -24.85 -0.46
CA THR A 12 5.70 -25.10 0.59
C THR A 12 5.82 -24.11 1.75
N LEU A 13 7.05 -23.76 2.16
CA LEU A 13 7.31 -22.75 3.19
C LEU A 13 6.87 -21.34 2.77
N MET A 14 7.11 -20.95 1.52
CA MET A 14 6.68 -19.64 1.00
C MET A 14 5.15 -19.54 0.92
N ILE A 15 4.47 -20.57 0.43
CA ILE A 15 3.01 -20.63 0.39
C ILE A 15 2.45 -20.57 1.81
N ALA A 16 3.01 -21.34 2.75
CA ALA A 16 2.59 -21.30 4.16
C ALA A 16 2.81 -19.92 4.80
N ALA A 17 3.91 -19.24 4.50
CA ALA A 17 4.18 -17.89 5.01
C ALA A 17 3.18 -16.86 4.46
N MET A 18 2.88 -16.89 3.17
CA MET A 18 1.86 -16.03 2.54
C MET A 18 0.46 -16.29 3.08
N VAL A 19 0.09 -17.56 3.26
CA VAL A 19 -1.18 -17.96 3.86
C VAL A 19 -1.24 -17.47 5.32
N SER A 20 -0.16 -17.59 6.09
CA SER A 20 -0.12 -17.09 7.47
C SER A 20 -0.18 -15.56 7.57
N TYR A 21 0.41 -14.85 6.59
CA TYR A 21 0.34 -13.39 6.51
C TYR A 21 -1.10 -12.95 6.27
N SER A 22 -1.79 -13.55 5.27
CA SER A 22 -3.19 -13.24 4.94
C SER A 22 -4.17 -13.45 6.12
N GLN A 23 -3.86 -14.36 7.05
CA GLN A 23 -4.72 -14.68 8.20
C GLN A 23 -4.49 -13.80 9.44
N ASN A 24 -3.37 -13.07 9.54
CA ASN A 24 -3.00 -12.29 10.74
C ASN A 24 -2.80 -10.78 10.48
N VAL A 25 -3.24 -10.26 9.33
CA VAL A 25 -3.16 -8.81 9.08
C VAL A 25 -4.16 -8.10 9.99
N THR A 26 -3.72 -7.06 10.71
CA THR A 26 -4.65 -6.15 11.39
C THR A 26 -5.47 -5.41 10.35
N THR A 27 -6.79 -5.45 10.46
CA THR A 27 -7.71 -4.83 9.51
C THR A 27 -8.72 -3.92 10.20
N VAL A 28 -9.36 -3.07 9.40
CA VAL A 28 -10.51 -2.26 9.77
C VAL A 28 -11.58 -2.42 8.70
N THR A 29 -12.85 -2.55 9.10
CA THR A 29 -13.96 -2.50 8.16
C THR A 29 -14.49 -1.07 8.09
N ILE A 30 -14.51 -0.51 6.88
CA ILE A 30 -15.10 0.81 6.60
C ILE A 30 -16.07 0.61 5.45
N ASP A 31 -17.34 0.85 5.74
CA ASP A 31 -18.47 0.51 4.87
C ASP A 31 -18.47 -0.97 4.45
N ASN A 32 -18.40 -1.25 3.15
CA ASN A 32 -18.43 -2.58 2.56
C ASN A 32 -17.05 -3.19 2.31
N LEU A 33 -15.98 -2.47 2.62
CA LEU A 33 -14.60 -2.89 2.39
C LEU A 33 -13.88 -3.17 3.70
N GLU A 34 -13.10 -4.24 3.71
CA GLU A 34 -12.12 -4.49 4.74
C GLU A 34 -10.76 -3.96 4.26
N TRP A 35 -10.18 -3.03 5.02
CA TRP A 35 -8.91 -2.40 4.74
C TRP A 35 -7.83 -2.95 5.65
N MET A 36 -6.61 -3.14 5.13
CA MET A 36 -5.44 -3.34 5.99
C MET A 36 -5.24 -2.10 6.89
N ALA A 37 -5.05 -2.30 8.19
CA ALA A 37 -4.74 -1.26 9.18
C ALA A 37 -3.22 -1.04 9.38
N VAL A 38 -2.40 -1.71 8.54
CA VAL A 38 -0.95 -1.56 8.41
C VAL A 38 -0.58 -1.49 6.93
N ASN A 39 0.56 -0.86 6.62
CA ASN A 39 1.07 -0.81 5.25
C ASN A 39 1.56 -2.19 4.82
N LEU A 40 1.39 -2.52 3.53
CA LEU A 40 1.79 -3.81 2.98
C LEU A 40 3.31 -4.02 3.10
N ASP A 41 3.72 -5.22 3.51
CA ASP A 41 5.12 -5.57 3.75
C ASP A 41 5.49 -6.96 3.19
N VAL A 42 5.31 -7.15 1.88
CA VAL A 42 5.68 -8.37 1.17
C VAL A 42 6.94 -8.16 0.33
N SER A 43 7.73 -9.20 0.11
CA SER A 43 8.94 -9.17 -0.74
C SER A 43 8.86 -10.14 -1.91
N VAL A 44 7.68 -10.72 -2.11
CA VAL A 44 7.37 -11.73 -3.10
C VAL A 44 5.99 -11.41 -3.65
N PHE A 45 5.80 -11.60 -4.95
CA PHE A 45 4.48 -11.59 -5.56
C PHE A 45 3.68 -12.81 -5.13
N ARG A 46 2.37 -12.79 -5.34
CA ARG A 46 1.47 -13.89 -4.96
C ARG A 46 1.86 -15.23 -5.57
N ASN A 47 2.48 -15.25 -6.74
CA ASN A 47 2.97 -16.47 -7.38
C ASN A 47 4.28 -17.03 -6.77
N GLY A 48 4.88 -16.35 -5.79
CA GLY A 48 6.14 -16.75 -5.14
C GLY A 48 7.39 -16.07 -5.69
N ASP A 49 7.30 -15.37 -6.83
CA ASP A 49 8.46 -14.70 -7.42
C ASP A 49 8.93 -13.55 -6.53
N ALA A 50 10.26 -13.43 -6.38
CA ALA A 50 10.85 -12.34 -5.63
C ALA A 50 10.58 -10.99 -6.32
N ILE A 51 10.27 -9.98 -5.50
CA ILE A 51 10.30 -8.59 -5.91
C ILE A 51 11.70 -8.07 -5.60
N PRO A 52 12.47 -7.55 -6.58
CA PRO A 52 13.79 -6.99 -6.33
C PRO A 52 13.77 -5.89 -5.26
N GLN A 53 14.67 -5.98 -4.29
CA GLN A 53 14.94 -4.89 -3.37
C GLN A 53 15.95 -3.94 -4.00
N ALA A 54 15.62 -2.65 -4.10
CA ALA A 54 16.56 -1.63 -4.53
C ALA A 54 17.17 -0.93 -3.30
N VAL A 55 18.41 -1.27 -2.97
CA VAL A 55 19.18 -0.79 -1.83
C VAL A 55 19.98 0.48 -2.13
N THR A 56 20.18 0.84 -3.39
CA THR A 56 20.84 2.10 -3.79
C THR A 56 19.94 2.98 -4.63
N SER A 57 20.24 4.29 -4.71
CA SER A 57 19.51 5.22 -5.58
C SER A 57 19.68 4.89 -7.06
N ALA A 58 20.82 4.28 -7.44
CA ALA A 58 21.07 3.84 -8.82
C ALA A 58 20.14 2.68 -9.20
N GLU A 59 20.05 1.65 -8.36
CA GLU A 59 19.14 0.51 -8.57
C GLU A 59 17.68 0.93 -8.66
N TRP A 60 17.26 1.89 -7.82
CA TRP A 60 15.88 2.42 -7.87
C TRP A 60 15.58 3.14 -9.18
N GLN A 61 16.52 3.98 -9.63
CA GLN A 61 16.40 4.70 -10.90
C GLN A 61 16.37 3.74 -12.09
N GLU A 62 17.24 2.73 -12.09
CA GLU A 62 17.31 1.71 -13.13
C GLU A 62 15.99 0.93 -13.22
N ALA A 63 15.46 0.44 -12.09
CA ALA A 63 14.18 -0.23 -12.05
C ALA A 63 13.04 0.66 -12.59
N GLY A 64 13.03 1.95 -12.21
CA GLY A 64 12.07 2.92 -12.71
C GLY A 64 12.16 3.15 -14.23
N GLN A 65 13.37 3.25 -14.77
CA GLN A 65 13.62 3.44 -16.21
C GLN A 65 13.24 2.21 -17.04
N ASN A 66 13.49 1.01 -16.51
CA ASN A 66 13.19 -0.25 -17.17
C ASN A 66 11.72 -0.67 -17.00
N GLY A 67 10.96 0.01 -16.15
CA GLY A 67 9.58 -0.37 -15.83
C GLY A 67 9.51 -1.66 -15.00
N GLU A 68 10.54 -1.93 -14.22
CA GLU A 68 10.69 -3.15 -13.41
C GLU A 68 10.18 -2.93 -11.99
N PRO A 69 9.58 -3.96 -11.37
CA PRO A 69 9.08 -3.85 -10.01
C PRO A 69 10.24 -3.75 -9.01
N ALA A 70 10.09 -2.86 -8.03
CA ALA A 70 11.06 -2.73 -6.95
C ALA A 70 10.39 -2.35 -5.63
N TRP A 71 11.05 -2.73 -4.53
CA TRP A 71 10.71 -2.26 -3.19
C TRP A 71 11.94 -1.84 -2.39
N CYS A 72 11.73 -1.05 -1.35
CA CYS A 72 12.72 -0.75 -0.32
C CYS A 72 12.04 -0.39 1.00
N TYR A 73 12.79 -0.44 2.11
CA TYR A 73 12.39 0.29 3.32
C TYR A 73 12.81 1.77 3.20
N TYR A 74 12.15 2.66 3.93
CA TYR A 74 12.59 4.06 3.99
C TYR A 74 14.05 4.12 4.51
N GLU A 75 14.91 4.87 3.81
CA GLU A 75 16.37 4.93 4.03
C GLU A 75 17.10 3.58 3.93
N ASN A 76 16.45 2.57 3.35
CA ASN A 76 16.92 1.18 3.34
C ASN A 76 17.17 0.60 4.74
N ASP A 77 16.50 1.15 5.75
CA ASP A 77 16.62 0.70 7.15
C ASP A 77 15.44 -0.20 7.53
N ALA A 78 15.74 -1.44 7.91
CA ALA A 78 14.73 -2.42 8.35
C ALA A 78 13.99 -1.99 9.63
N THR A 79 14.55 -1.11 10.46
CA THR A 79 13.87 -0.55 11.63
C THR A 79 12.70 0.35 11.22
N ASN A 80 12.86 1.11 10.12
CA ASN A 80 11.76 1.86 9.50
C ASN A 80 10.71 0.92 8.93
N GLY A 81 11.12 -0.22 8.36
CA GLY A 81 10.22 -1.27 7.87
C GLY A 81 9.23 -1.77 8.92
N LYS A 82 9.68 -1.98 10.16
CA LYS A 82 8.81 -2.40 11.28
C LYS A 82 7.70 -1.40 11.62
N SER A 83 7.94 -0.12 11.36
CA SER A 83 6.99 0.96 11.68
C SER A 83 6.11 1.31 10.48
N TYR A 84 6.71 1.46 9.30
CA TYR A 84 6.07 2.07 8.12
C TYR A 84 5.81 1.08 6.99
N GLY A 85 6.29 -0.15 7.08
CA GLY A 85 6.26 -1.12 5.98
C GLY A 85 7.21 -0.74 4.84
N LYS A 86 6.97 -1.34 3.66
CA LYS A 86 7.77 -1.11 2.46
C LYS A 86 7.20 0.01 1.60
N LEU A 87 8.11 0.63 0.85
CA LEU A 87 7.81 1.47 -0.30
C LEU A 87 7.95 0.63 -1.56
N TYR A 88 6.97 0.71 -2.45
CA TYR A 88 6.96 0.03 -3.74
C TYR A 88 6.87 1.07 -4.86
N ASN A 89 7.55 0.79 -5.98
CA ASN A 89 7.23 1.50 -7.21
C ASN A 89 5.89 1.01 -7.78
N TRP A 90 5.29 1.77 -8.69
CA TRP A 90 3.98 1.39 -9.23
C TRP A 90 4.06 0.17 -10.16
N PHE A 91 5.23 -0.13 -10.73
CA PHE A 91 5.45 -1.34 -11.51
C PHE A 91 5.25 -2.61 -10.66
N ALA A 92 5.66 -2.60 -9.40
CA ALA A 92 5.32 -3.67 -8.46
C ALA A 92 3.82 -3.69 -8.14
N VAL A 93 3.18 -2.54 -7.94
CA VAL A 93 1.75 -2.41 -7.62
C VAL A 93 0.84 -3.04 -8.69
N HIS A 94 1.17 -2.84 -9.96
CA HIS A 94 0.40 -3.32 -11.11
C HIS A 94 1.05 -4.54 -11.80
N ASP A 95 1.95 -5.25 -11.13
CA ASP A 95 2.55 -6.44 -11.71
C ASP A 95 1.50 -7.55 -11.89
N PRO A 96 1.44 -8.24 -13.05
CA PRO A 96 0.47 -9.33 -13.29
C PRO A 96 0.59 -10.49 -12.30
N ARG A 97 1.74 -10.65 -11.63
CA ARG A 97 1.96 -11.67 -10.59
C ARG A 97 1.28 -11.33 -9.26
N SER A 98 0.66 -10.15 -9.17
CA SER A 98 -0.08 -9.61 -8.02
C SER A 98 0.77 -9.34 -6.79
N LEU A 99 0.83 -8.06 -6.39
CA LEU A 99 1.51 -7.62 -5.17
C LEU A 99 0.72 -7.99 -3.90
N ALA A 100 -0.61 -7.91 -3.95
CA ALA A 100 -1.45 -8.14 -2.79
C ALA A 100 -1.50 -9.64 -2.40
N PRO A 101 -1.62 -9.99 -1.11
CA PRO A 101 -1.84 -11.36 -0.68
C PRO A 101 -3.10 -11.99 -1.28
N GLU A 102 -3.23 -13.31 -1.16
CA GLU A 102 -4.44 -14.04 -1.58
C GLU A 102 -5.69 -13.50 -0.89
N GLY A 103 -6.77 -13.29 -1.65
CA GLY A 103 -8.02 -12.71 -1.17
C GLY A 103 -7.99 -11.20 -0.93
N TRP A 104 -6.92 -10.51 -1.29
CA TRP A 104 -6.75 -9.06 -1.20
C TRP A 104 -6.38 -8.46 -2.57
N HIS A 105 -6.66 -7.18 -2.77
CA HIS A 105 -6.13 -6.40 -3.89
C HIS A 105 -5.64 -5.03 -3.42
N VAL A 106 -4.76 -4.40 -4.21
CA VAL A 106 -4.33 -3.03 -3.92
C VAL A 106 -5.48 -2.07 -4.18
N ALA A 107 -5.79 -1.22 -3.19
CA ALA A 107 -6.88 -0.26 -3.26
C ALA A 107 -6.82 0.59 -4.54
N SER A 108 -7.91 0.61 -5.30
CA SER A 108 -8.08 1.45 -6.48
C SER A 108 -8.39 2.89 -6.10
N PHE A 109 -8.30 3.79 -7.08
CA PHE A 109 -8.67 5.19 -6.88
C PHE A 109 -10.14 5.36 -6.47
N ALA A 110 -11.04 4.51 -6.99
CA ALA A 110 -12.47 4.53 -6.69
C ALA A 110 -12.76 4.05 -5.25
N GLU A 111 -12.05 3.03 -4.78
CA GLU A 111 -12.18 2.55 -3.39
C GLU A 111 -11.64 3.56 -2.40
N TRP A 112 -10.50 4.21 -2.72
CA TRP A 112 -10.04 5.37 -1.97
C TRP A 112 -11.10 6.47 -1.96
N LYS A 113 -11.70 6.83 -3.10
CA LYS A 113 -12.75 7.86 -3.16
C LYS A 113 -13.95 7.51 -2.26
N SER A 114 -14.35 6.24 -2.23
CA SER A 114 -15.43 5.76 -1.36
C SER A 114 -15.06 5.88 0.12
N LEU A 115 -13.83 5.48 0.47
CA LEU A 115 -13.27 5.68 1.81
C LEU A 115 -13.27 7.16 2.23
N LEU A 116 -12.88 8.08 1.35
CA LEU A 116 -12.86 9.51 1.70
C LEU A 116 -14.28 10.07 1.86
N ALA A 117 -15.24 9.59 1.06
CA ALA A 117 -16.65 9.98 1.17
C ALA A 117 -17.28 9.55 2.50
N HIS A 118 -16.87 8.41 3.08
CA HIS A 118 -17.27 8.00 4.43
C HIS A 118 -16.94 9.08 5.48
N TYR A 119 -15.83 9.79 5.30
CA TYR A 119 -15.39 10.89 6.18
C TYR A 119 -15.86 12.28 5.69
N GLY A 120 -16.82 12.33 4.77
CA GLY A 120 -17.42 13.54 4.23
C GLY A 120 -16.85 13.96 2.88
N SER A 121 -15.53 14.17 2.79
CA SER A 121 -14.83 14.47 1.55
C SER A 121 -13.31 14.40 1.72
N ASP A 122 -12.59 14.51 0.61
CA ASP A 122 -11.12 14.68 0.56
C ASP A 122 -10.64 15.82 1.48
N ASP A 123 -11.42 16.90 1.67
CA ASP A 123 -11.05 18.02 2.55
C ASP A 123 -11.15 17.71 4.06
N HIS A 124 -11.83 16.64 4.44
CA HIS A 124 -12.10 16.29 5.84
C HIS A 124 -11.55 14.93 6.25
N ALA A 125 -11.26 14.05 5.29
CA ALA A 125 -10.92 12.66 5.54
C ALA A 125 -9.51 12.44 6.11
N GLY A 126 -8.57 13.37 5.89
CA GLY A 126 -7.19 13.21 6.33
C GLY A 126 -7.03 13.17 7.85
N GLY A 127 -7.80 13.97 8.58
CA GLY A 127 -7.79 13.94 10.05
C GLY A 127 -8.19 12.58 10.63
N PRO A 128 -9.41 12.09 10.32
CA PRO A 128 -9.88 10.77 10.71
C PRO A 128 -8.94 9.62 10.33
N LEU A 129 -8.32 9.64 9.15
CA LEU A 129 -7.49 8.52 8.69
C LEU A 129 -6.09 8.47 9.32
N LYS A 130 -5.54 9.60 9.78
CA LYS A 130 -4.18 9.66 10.34
C LYS A 130 -4.10 9.06 11.73
N GLU A 131 -2.97 8.41 12.02
CA GLU A 131 -2.59 8.05 13.40
C GLU A 131 -2.75 9.27 14.33
N LYS A 132 -3.41 9.06 15.47
CA LYS A 132 -3.63 10.07 16.49
C LYS A 132 -2.32 10.52 17.15
N GLY A 133 -2.22 11.82 17.42
CA GLY A 133 -1.08 12.41 18.14
C GLY A 133 0.15 12.59 17.24
N THR A 134 1.33 12.71 17.86
CA THR A 134 2.58 13.06 17.16
C THR A 134 3.70 12.06 17.44
N LYS A 135 3.36 10.78 17.64
CA LYS A 135 4.35 9.73 17.88
C LYS A 135 5.23 9.55 16.65
N HIS A 136 4.61 9.35 15.48
CA HIS A 136 5.33 9.28 14.20
C HIS A 136 5.16 10.56 13.38
N TRP A 137 3.98 11.20 13.46
CA TRP A 137 3.74 12.47 12.80
C TRP A 137 4.47 13.61 13.49
N LYS A 138 5.21 14.40 12.72
CA LYS A 138 5.72 15.68 13.20
C LYS A 138 4.55 16.63 13.47
N SER A 139 4.71 17.46 14.49
CA SER A 139 3.75 18.51 14.83
C SER A 139 3.47 19.43 13.62
N PRO A 140 2.21 19.85 13.38
CA PRO A 140 1.06 19.77 14.30
C PRO A 140 0.19 18.50 14.20
N ASN A 141 0.35 17.69 13.15
CA ASN A 141 -0.58 16.61 12.79
C ASN A 141 -2.07 17.01 12.86
N THR A 142 -2.41 18.11 12.19
CA THR A 142 -3.71 18.77 12.29
C THR A 142 -4.88 17.81 12.08
N GLY A 143 -5.84 17.83 13.01
CA GLY A 143 -7.09 17.07 12.93
C GLY A 143 -6.94 15.56 13.10
N ALA A 144 -5.76 15.03 13.40
CA ALA A 144 -5.54 13.59 13.49
C ALA A 144 -6.32 12.93 14.63
N ALA A 145 -7.17 11.97 14.26
CA ALA A 145 -8.10 11.33 15.18
C ALA A 145 -8.04 9.79 15.16
N ASP A 146 -7.52 9.17 14.09
CA ASP A 146 -7.57 7.73 13.84
C ASP A 146 -8.98 7.15 14.06
N ARG A 147 -9.97 7.81 13.46
CA ARG A 147 -11.38 7.37 13.54
C ARG A 147 -11.46 6.03 12.81
N ASP A 148 -11.94 5.02 13.52
CA ASP A 148 -12.15 3.64 13.05
C ASP A 148 -10.88 2.78 12.93
N GLY A 149 -9.67 3.33 13.07
CA GLY A 149 -8.43 2.55 13.17
C GLY A 149 -7.70 2.31 11.85
N PHE A 150 -7.95 3.12 10.81
CA PHE A 150 -7.18 3.08 9.56
C PHE A 150 -5.68 3.34 9.79
N ARG A 151 -5.37 4.26 10.70
CA ARG A 151 -4.03 4.53 11.23
C ARG A 151 -2.98 4.75 10.14
N ALA A 152 -3.16 5.80 9.34
CA ALA A 152 -2.17 6.21 8.36
C ALA A 152 -0.92 6.77 9.05
N LEU A 153 0.24 6.18 8.71
CA LEU A 153 1.54 6.56 9.26
C LEU A 153 2.36 7.38 8.24
N PRO A 154 3.14 8.38 8.70
CA PRO A 154 3.88 9.29 7.84
C PRO A 154 5.23 8.71 7.41
N GLY A 155 5.19 7.60 6.68
CA GLY A 155 6.37 6.87 6.24
C GLY A 155 7.24 7.59 5.20
N GLY A 156 6.84 8.79 4.75
CA GLY A 156 7.51 9.49 3.66
C GLY A 156 7.44 8.71 2.35
N TYR A 157 8.37 9.01 1.44
CA TYR A 157 8.45 8.33 0.15
C TYR A 157 9.86 8.33 -0.41
N ARG A 158 10.04 7.57 -1.49
CA ARG A 158 11.24 7.59 -2.34
C ARG A 158 10.91 8.20 -3.68
N ASP A 159 11.71 9.17 -4.13
CA ASP A 159 11.47 9.82 -5.41
C ASP A 159 12.07 9.05 -6.60
N GLY A 160 11.77 9.48 -7.83
CA GLY A 160 12.26 8.86 -9.05
C GLY A 160 13.77 8.96 -9.25
N LYS A 161 14.46 9.82 -8.48
CA LYS A 161 15.94 9.89 -8.42
C LYS A 161 16.50 8.98 -7.33
N GLY A 162 15.64 8.20 -6.66
CA GLY A 162 15.99 7.27 -5.60
C GLY A 162 16.23 7.93 -4.24
N LEU A 163 15.90 9.21 -4.05
CA LEU A 163 16.09 9.93 -2.78
C LEU A 163 14.89 9.74 -1.85
N PHE A 164 15.17 9.56 -0.56
CA PHE A 164 14.14 9.47 0.48
C PHE A 164 13.79 10.86 1.01
N THR A 165 12.51 11.13 1.22
CA THR A 165 12.06 12.42 1.75
C THR A 165 10.74 12.33 2.50
N ARG A 166 10.45 13.38 3.28
CA ARG A 166 9.18 13.62 3.98
C ARG A 166 8.79 12.60 5.07
N LEU A 167 9.72 11.83 5.62
CA LEU A 167 9.46 11.03 6.83
C LEU A 167 8.93 11.92 7.97
N GLY A 168 7.84 11.47 8.60
CA GLY A 168 7.14 12.21 9.65
C GLY A 168 6.29 13.39 9.14
N TYR A 169 6.39 13.75 7.85
CA TYR A 169 5.64 14.85 7.25
C TYR A 169 4.46 14.35 6.43
N TYR A 170 4.65 13.32 5.61
CA TYR A 170 3.65 12.78 4.69
C TYR A 170 3.43 11.29 4.87
N ALA A 171 2.15 10.89 4.80
CA ALA A 171 1.76 9.53 4.48
C ALA A 171 1.35 9.51 3.01
N THR A 172 2.02 8.70 2.19
CA THR A 172 1.77 8.57 0.76
C THR A 172 1.42 7.14 0.40
N PHE A 173 0.41 6.98 -0.45
CA PHE A 173 -0.11 5.68 -0.85
C PHE A 173 -0.26 5.62 -2.36
N TRP A 174 0.18 4.51 -2.95
CA TRP A 174 -0.24 4.17 -4.30
C TRP A 174 -1.70 3.73 -4.31
N THR A 175 -2.39 4.04 -5.42
CA THR A 175 -3.59 3.30 -5.83
C THR A 175 -3.23 2.34 -6.97
N SER A 176 -4.04 1.32 -7.20
CA SER A 176 -3.88 0.42 -8.36
C SER A 176 -4.29 1.04 -9.70
N THR A 177 -4.73 2.30 -9.71
CA THR A 177 -5.30 2.96 -10.90
C THR A 177 -4.26 3.84 -11.61
N ALA A 178 -3.99 3.53 -12.88
CA ALA A 178 -3.20 4.40 -13.75
C ALA A 178 -3.95 5.70 -14.09
N CYS A 179 -3.24 6.80 -14.21
CA CYS A 179 -3.77 8.08 -14.70
C CYS A 179 -3.17 8.48 -16.06
N GLY A 180 -2.21 7.69 -16.56
CA GLY A 180 -1.62 7.84 -17.87
C GLY A 180 -0.60 6.73 -18.16
N ARG A 181 0.12 6.88 -19.28
CA ARG A 181 1.15 5.92 -19.70
C ARG A 181 2.27 5.81 -18.67
N HIS A 182 2.77 6.95 -18.21
CA HIS A 182 3.93 7.04 -17.31
C HIS A 182 3.55 7.32 -15.86
N ASN A 183 2.27 7.52 -15.56
CA ASN A 183 1.82 8.02 -14.27
C ASN A 183 0.66 7.17 -13.69
N ALA A 184 0.56 7.16 -12.37
CA ALA A 184 -0.54 6.56 -11.64
C ALA A 184 -1.06 7.48 -10.53
N TRP A 185 -2.27 7.23 -10.07
CA TRP A 185 -2.86 8.00 -8.98
C TRP A 185 -2.21 7.62 -7.65
N GLY A 186 -1.63 8.60 -6.97
CA GLY A 186 -1.22 8.53 -5.58
C GLY A 186 -2.17 9.31 -4.67
N ARG A 187 -2.26 8.91 -3.41
CA ARG A 187 -2.94 9.64 -2.33
C ARG A 187 -1.91 10.12 -1.33
N HIS A 188 -2.07 11.33 -0.79
CA HIS A 188 -1.18 11.79 0.27
C HIS A 188 -1.89 12.63 1.33
N MET A 189 -1.40 12.52 2.56
CA MET A 189 -1.84 13.29 3.72
C MET A 189 -0.68 14.06 4.31
N SER A 190 -0.92 15.32 4.66
CA SER A 190 0.06 16.21 5.27
C SER A 190 -0.15 16.33 6.77
N ARG A 191 0.94 16.52 7.52
CA ARG A 191 0.85 16.89 8.94
C ARG A 191 0.12 18.23 9.16
N GLY A 192 0.07 19.09 8.14
CA GLY A 192 -0.35 20.50 8.28
C GLY A 192 -1.86 20.72 8.22
N ASP A 193 -2.62 19.77 7.71
CA ASP A 193 -4.06 19.87 7.49
C ASP A 193 -4.76 18.52 7.73
N ALA A 194 -6.07 18.51 7.57
CA ALA A 194 -6.92 17.33 7.71
C ALA A 194 -7.40 16.80 6.34
N LYS A 195 -6.66 17.10 5.25
CA LYS A 195 -7.05 16.74 3.89
C LYS A 195 -6.37 15.48 3.40
N VAL A 196 -6.96 14.84 2.40
CA VAL A 196 -6.32 13.84 1.55
C VAL A 196 -6.22 14.40 0.14
N TYR A 197 -5.01 14.54 -0.34
CA TYR A 197 -4.72 15.00 -1.69
C TYR A 197 -4.56 13.81 -2.64
N HIS A 198 -4.69 14.07 -3.93
CA HIS A 198 -4.38 13.10 -4.97
C HIS A 198 -3.64 13.76 -6.12
N ASP A 199 -2.69 13.04 -6.69
CA ASP A 199 -1.86 13.53 -7.79
C ASP A 199 -1.59 12.40 -8.78
N CYS A 200 -1.42 12.78 -10.04
CA CYS A 200 -1.02 11.87 -11.12
C CYS A 200 0.51 11.84 -11.21
N ILE A 201 1.13 10.89 -10.52
CA ILE A 201 2.57 10.87 -10.22
C ILE A 201 3.29 9.80 -11.06
N GLY A 202 4.56 10.05 -11.40
CA GLY A 202 5.42 9.10 -12.12
C GLY A 202 5.48 7.72 -11.44
N LYS A 203 5.31 6.66 -12.23
CA LYS A 203 5.23 5.26 -11.77
C LYS A 203 6.52 4.78 -11.10
N GLU A 204 7.64 5.46 -11.32
CA GLU A 204 8.94 5.22 -10.69
C GLU A 204 9.02 5.63 -9.22
N MET A 205 8.07 6.41 -8.70
CA MET A 205 8.08 6.86 -7.31
C MET A 205 7.74 5.71 -6.34
N GLY A 206 8.31 5.74 -5.13
CA GLY A 206 8.15 4.71 -4.11
C GLY A 206 7.19 5.14 -3.00
N PHE A 207 5.99 4.56 -2.95
CA PHE A 207 4.97 4.85 -1.93
C PHE A 207 4.55 3.59 -1.16
N SER A 208 3.91 3.80 -0.01
CA SER A 208 3.28 2.72 0.75
C SER A 208 2.07 2.18 -0.01
N VAL A 209 1.63 0.97 0.36
CA VAL A 209 0.44 0.33 -0.23
C VAL A 209 -0.51 -0.08 0.88
N ARG A 210 -1.81 0.13 0.66
CA ARG A 210 -2.89 -0.45 1.45
C ARG A 210 -3.70 -1.39 0.56
N CYS A 211 -3.87 -2.62 1.00
CA CYS A 211 -4.76 -3.56 0.32
C CYS A 211 -6.14 -3.54 0.96
N VAL A 212 -7.14 -3.90 0.16
CA VAL A 212 -8.53 -4.05 0.57
C VAL A 212 -9.07 -5.36 0.05
N ARG A 213 -10.21 -5.77 0.57
CA ARG A 213 -11.04 -6.83 0.01
C ARG A 213 -12.50 -6.54 0.27
N ASP A 214 -13.35 -7.11 -0.58
CA ASP A 214 -14.78 -7.08 -0.35
C ASP A 214 -15.13 -7.86 0.92
N ARG A 215 -16.10 -7.35 1.66
CA ARG A 215 -16.69 -8.12 2.75
C ARG A 215 -17.45 -9.31 2.19
N ALA A 216 -17.14 -10.51 2.67
CA ALA A 216 -17.96 -11.69 2.40
C ALA A 216 -19.37 -11.46 2.98
N GLY A 217 -20.37 -11.19 2.13
CA GLY A 217 -21.77 -11.13 2.56
C GLY A 217 -22.74 -10.18 1.83
N GLN A 218 -22.38 -9.50 0.73
CA GLN A 218 -23.34 -8.60 0.03
C GLN A 218 -23.45 -8.83 -1.49
N GLY A 219 -23.11 -10.03 -1.98
CA GLY A 219 -23.26 -10.40 -3.40
C GLY A 219 -24.46 -11.30 -3.73
N ALA A 220 -25.37 -11.59 -2.78
CA ALA A 220 -26.44 -12.58 -2.96
C ALA A 220 -27.86 -12.01 -3.03
N ALA A 221 -28.04 -10.68 -3.05
CA ALA A 221 -29.37 -10.07 -3.08
C ALA A 221 -29.44 -8.98 -4.14
N GLU A 222 -29.48 -9.37 -5.42
CA GLU A 222 -30.05 -8.59 -6.53
C GLU A 222 -29.97 -9.41 -7.84
N SER A 223 -30.72 -10.52 -7.92
CA SER A 223 -31.15 -11.08 -9.22
C SER A 223 -32.31 -12.07 -9.10
N GLU A 224 -33.31 -11.80 -8.26
CA GLU A 224 -34.63 -12.40 -8.44
C GLU A 224 -35.69 -11.35 -8.19
N GLY A 225 -36.25 -10.79 -9.26
CA GLY A 225 -37.28 -9.77 -9.14
C GLY A 225 -37.53 -8.99 -10.43
N ALA A 226 -37.95 -9.67 -11.49
CA ALA A 226 -38.82 -9.02 -12.47
C ALA A 226 -39.85 -10.06 -12.98
N PRO A 227 -41.14 -9.69 -13.02
CA PRO A 227 -42.22 -10.56 -13.51
C PRO A 227 -42.15 -10.84 -15.01
#